data_AF-A0A519X635-F1
#
_entry.id   AF-A0A519X635-F1
#
_cell.length_a   1.000
_cell.length_b   1.000
_cell.length_c   1.000
_cell.angle_alpha   90.00
_cell.angle_beta   90.00
_cell.angle_gamma   90.00
#
_symmetry.space_group_name_H-M   'P 1'
#
loop_
_entity.id
_entity.type
_entity.pdbx_description
1 polymer ?
#
loop_
_entity_poly.entity_id
_entity_poly.type
_entity_poly.pdbx_seq_one_letter_code
_entity_poly.pdbx_strand_id
1 'polypeptide(L)' 'MKQKKNSLSDLGGIMYSTDPTFKPEDTKEEFEAIPNNQQDLRVTLDKKNRGGKAVTVVYGFKSSDEEIEK' A
#
# COMPACT_ATOMS: atom_id res chain seq x y z
N MET A 1 -28.08 2.87 28.60
CA MET A 1 -28.37 4.13 27.88
C MET A 1 -27.38 4.23 26.72
N LYS A 2 -27.87 4.23 25.47
CA LYS A 2 -27.03 4.17 24.26
C LYS A 2 -26.62 5.60 23.89
N GLN A 3 -25.33 5.90 23.92
CA GLN A 3 -24.79 7.21 23.53
C GLN A 3 -25.24 7.54 22.10
N LYS A 4 -25.94 8.66 21.92
CA LYS A 4 -26.34 9.15 20.59
C LYS A 4 -25.10 9.75 19.92
N LYS A 5 -24.65 9.11 18.84
CA LYS A 5 -23.61 9.65 17.96
C LYS A 5 -24.23 10.80 17.17
N ASN A 6 -23.90 12.04 17.54
CA ASN A 6 -24.46 13.26 16.95
C ASN A 6 -23.49 13.95 15.97
N SER A 7 -22.36 13.34 15.64
CA SER A 7 -21.37 13.93 14.75
C SER A 7 -21.43 13.28 13.36
N LEU A 8 -21.40 14.10 12.30
CA LEU A 8 -21.38 13.64 10.92
C LEU A 8 -20.10 12.82 10.62
N SER A 9 -19.03 13.09 11.38
CA SER A 9 -17.74 12.40 11.35
C SER A 9 -17.83 10.93 11.79
N ASP A 10 -18.74 10.58 12.71
CA ASP A 10 -18.93 9.21 13.21
C ASP A 10 -19.57 8.25 12.18
N LEU A 11 -20.10 8.77 11.07
CA LEU A 11 -20.77 8.02 10.00
C LEU A 11 -19.88 7.76 8.78
N GLY A 12 -18.57 8.02 8.88
CA GLY A 12 -17.63 7.74 7.78
C GLY A 12 -17.78 8.68 6.59
N GLY A 13 -18.14 9.95 6.83
CA GLY A 13 -18.26 10.96 5.78
C GLY A 13 -16.90 11.29 5.15
N ILE A 14 -16.64 10.74 3.96
CA ILE A 14 -15.52 11.17 3.12
C ILE A 14 -15.86 12.59 2.64
N MET A 15 -15.17 13.60 3.16
CA MET A 15 -15.35 15.00 2.79
C MET A 15 -14.31 15.39 1.75
N TYR A 16 -14.78 15.71 0.54
CA TYR A 16 -13.92 16.17 -0.54
C TYR A 16 -13.85 17.70 -0.51
N SER A 17 -12.63 18.26 -0.58
CA SER A 17 -12.44 19.71 -0.69
C SER A 17 -12.81 20.20 -2.09
N THR A 18 -13.52 21.32 -2.18
CA THR A 18 -13.79 22.05 -3.44
C THR A 18 -12.78 23.16 -3.72
N ASP A 19 -11.78 23.33 -2.85
CA ASP A 19 -10.71 24.31 -3.05
C ASP A 19 -9.79 23.86 -4.20
N PRO A 20 -9.64 24.67 -5.27
CA PRO A 20 -8.76 24.35 -6.40
C PRO A 20 -7.29 24.16 -6.04
N THR A 21 -6.87 24.65 -4.87
CA THR A 21 -5.50 24.54 -4.36
C THR A 21 -5.30 23.38 -3.39
N PHE A 22 -6.37 22.66 -3.03
CA PHE A 22 -6.28 21.52 -2.13
C PHE A 22 -5.47 20.40 -2.77
N LYS A 23 -4.39 20.01 -2.08
CA LYS A 23 -3.64 18.80 -2.38
C LYS A 23 -3.90 17.82 -1.24
N PRO A 24 -4.43 16.62 -1.50
CA PRO A 24 -4.46 15.59 -0.47
C PRO A 24 -3.02 15.37 0.01
N GLU A 25 -2.85 15.23 1.32
CA GLU A 25 -1.58 14.73 1.85
C GLU A 25 -1.43 13.30 1.32
N ASP A 26 -0.47 13.10 0.43
CA ASP A 26 0.01 11.77 0.13
C ASP A 26 0.56 11.24 1.45
N THR A 27 -0.22 10.39 2.11
CA THR A 27 0.30 9.47 3.12
C THR A 27 1.18 8.49 2.35
N LYS A 28 2.38 8.96 2.00
CA LYS A 28 3.47 8.08 1.66
C LYS A 28 3.66 7.25 2.92
N GLU A 29 3.17 6.02 2.90
CA GLU A 29 3.63 5.02 3.84
C GLU A 29 5.13 4.90 3.59
N GLU A 30 5.93 5.67 4.34
CA GLU A 30 7.38 5.52 4.37
C GLU A 30 7.62 4.12 4.94
N PHE A 31 7.78 3.15 4.03
CA PHE A 31 8.21 1.82 4.40
C PHE A 31 9.63 1.94 4.94
N GLU A 32 9.81 1.75 6.24
CA GLU A 32 11.13 1.63 6.83
C GLU A 32 11.89 0.51 6.12
N ALA A 33 13.08 0.86 5.59
CA ALA A 33 13.94 -0.09 4.90
C ALA A 33 14.41 -1.16 5.89
N ILE A 34 14.04 -2.42 5.64
CA ILE A 34 14.44 -3.57 6.44
C ILE A 34 15.68 -4.19 5.79
N PRO A 35 16.72 -4.55 6.57
CA PRO A 35 17.87 -5.29 6.05
C PRO A 35 17.48 -6.55 5.26
N ASN A 36 18.20 -6.83 4.16
CA ASN A 36 17.87 -7.93 3.23
C ASN A 36 17.67 -9.30 3.91
N ASN A 37 18.44 -9.59 4.97
CA ASN A 37 18.38 -10.85 5.71
C ASN A 37 17.21 -10.96 6.69
N GLN A 38 16.48 -9.87 6.92
CA GLN A 38 15.33 -9.80 7.83
C GLN A 38 14.00 -9.72 7.07
N GLN A 39 14.03 -9.67 5.74
CA GLN A 39 12.82 -9.64 4.91
C GLN A 39 12.21 -11.04 4.77
N ASP A 40 10.90 -11.18 5.01
CA ASP A 40 10.14 -12.41 4.73
C ASP A 40 9.82 -12.50 3.22
N LEU A 41 10.82 -12.92 2.44
CA LEU A 41 10.68 -13.10 1.00
C LEU A 41 10.07 -14.47 0.67
N ARG A 42 9.05 -14.47 -0.19
CA ARG A 42 8.39 -15.71 -0.65
C ARG A 42 8.57 -15.87 -2.14
N VAL A 43 9.10 -17.02 -2.54
CA VAL A 43 9.36 -17.35 -3.94
C VAL A 43 8.35 -18.40 -4.41
N THR A 44 7.64 -18.11 -5.50
CA THR A 44 6.68 -19.04 -6.09
C THR A 44 6.90 -19.19 -7.59
N LEU A 45 6.52 -20.34 -8.13
CA LEU A 45 6.57 -20.61 -9.56
C LEU A 45 5.16 -20.45 -10.15
N ASP A 46 4.97 -19.39 -10.94
CA ASP A 46 3.72 -19.13 -11.66
C ASP A 46 3.82 -19.63 -13.10
N LYS A 47 2.87 -20.50 -13.47
CA LYS A 47 2.72 -21.05 -14.83
C LYS A 47 1.39 -20.64 -15.47
N LYS A 48 0.49 -20.01 -14.72
CA LYS A 48 -0.87 -19.71 -15.17
C LYS A 48 -0.86 -18.47 -16.05
N ASN A 49 -1.54 -18.53 -17.21
CA ASN A 49 -1.63 -17.41 -18.16
C ASN A 49 -0.28 -16.84 -18.64
N ARG A 50 0.79 -17.64 -18.63
CA ARG A 50 2.14 -17.23 -19.07
C ARG A 50 2.51 -17.74 -20.47
N GLY A 51 1.52 -18.13 -21.28
CA GLY A 51 1.76 -18.62 -22.66
C GLY A 51 2.65 -19.86 -22.74
N GLY A 52 2.57 -20.75 -21.74
CA GLY A 52 3.38 -21.97 -21.65
C GLY A 52 4.75 -21.78 -20.96
N LYS A 53 5.11 -20.55 -20.56
CA LYS A 53 6.35 -20.29 -19.82
C LYS A 53 6.13 -20.43 -18.31
N ALA A 54 7.20 -20.76 -17.58
CA ALA A 54 7.21 -20.69 -16.14
C ALA A 54 7.92 -19.40 -15.71
N VAL A 55 7.32 -18.66 -14.78
CA VAL A 55 7.86 -17.42 -14.22
C VAL A 55 8.04 -17.62 -12.72
N THR A 56 9.12 -17.10 -12.18
CA THR A 56 9.37 -17.07 -10.75
C THR A 56 8.91 -15.72 -10.21
N VAL A 57 7.98 -15.72 -9.26
CA VAL A 57 7.48 -14.51 -8.61
C VAL A 57 8.05 -14.42 -7.20
N VAL A 58 8.58 -13.25 -6.86
CA VAL A 58 9.10 -12.95 -5.52
C VAL A 58 8.14 -11.95 -4.86
N TYR A 59 7.65 -12.30 -3.68
CA TYR A 59 6.76 -11.47 -2.86
C TYR A 59 7.45 -11.05 -1.55
N GLY A 60 6.94 -10.00 -0.93
CA GLY A 60 7.37 -9.57 0.41
C GLY A 60 8.60 -8.66 0.44
N PHE A 61 9.09 -8.25 -0.73
CA PHE A 61 10.16 -7.26 -0.83
C PHE A 61 9.69 -5.90 -0.32
N LYS A 62 10.52 -5.27 0.52
CA LYS A 62 10.27 -3.93 1.09
C LYS A 62 11.47 -3.04 0.81
N SER A 63 11.22 -1.91 0.17
CA SER A 63 12.22 -0.88 -0.15
C SER A 63 11.48 0.44 -0.39
N SER A 64 12.17 1.58 -0.24
CA SER A 64 11.65 2.85 -0.72
C SER A 64 11.68 2.88 -2.26
N ASP A 65 10.76 3.63 -2.87
CA ASP A 65 10.71 3.80 -4.33
C ASP A 65 12.03 4.38 -4.88
N GLU A 66 12.66 5.27 -4.11
CA GLU A 66 13.94 5.91 -4.46
C GLU A 66 15.10 4.90 -4.57
N GLU A 67 15.05 3.79 -3.83
CA GLU A 67 16.08 2.76 -3.82
C GLU A 67 15.82 1.65 -4.85
N ILE A 68 14.59 1.51 -5.35
CA ILE A 68 14.23 0.55 -6.41
C ILE A 68 14.74 1.02 -7.79
N GLU A 69 14.78 2.34 -8.04
CA GLU A 69 15.15 2.92 -9.34
C GLU A 69 16.66 3.13 -9.54
N LYS A 70 17.48 2.83 -8.53
CA LYS A 70 18.93 3.09 -8.53
C LYS A 70 19.76 1.91 -9.03
#